data_AF-A0A4Y2WTL3-F1
#
_entry.id   AF-A0A4Y2WTL3-F1
#
_cell.length_a   1.000
_cell.length_b   1.000
_cell.length_c   1.000
_cell.angle_alpha   90.00
_cell.angle_beta   90.00
_cell.angle_gamma   90.00
#
_symmetry.space_group_name_H-M   'P 1'
#
loop_
_entity.id
_entity.type
_entity.pdbx_description
1 polymer ?
#
loop_
_entity_poly.entity_id
_entity_poly.type
_entity_poly.pdbx_seq_one_letter_code
_entity_poly.pdbx_strand_id
1 'polypeptide(L)'
;LDELGGLPSGVYDLWIACGRRKECAYTFDMTRNDNLIINAKFKPRCRFDRVYVRHSSPRQLKPLYFGLIGLERLYPHRCFPSDHWGILSHFEME
;
A
#
# COMPACT_ATOMS: atom_id res chain seq x y z
N LEU A 1 -6.65 11.69 16.60
CA LEU A 1 -5.58 11.62 15.56
C LEU A 1 -4.84 12.93 15.47
N ASP A 2 -5.53 14.07 15.49
CA ASP A 2 -4.90 15.39 15.58
C ASP A 2 -4.10 15.59 16.88
N GLU A 3 -4.54 14.96 17.99
CA GLU A 3 -3.80 14.92 19.26
C GLU A 3 -2.46 14.16 19.20
N LEU A 4 -2.22 13.38 18.15
CA LEU A 4 -0.97 12.63 17.94
C LEU A 4 -0.02 13.31 16.95
N GLY A 5 -0.35 14.53 16.48
CA GLY A 5 0.55 15.35 15.67
C GLY A 5 0.64 14.99 14.18
N GLY A 6 -0.16 14.04 13.69
CA GLY A 6 -0.29 13.75 12.26
C GLY A 6 1.03 13.47 11.51
N LEU A 7 1.05 13.73 10.20
CA LEU A 7 2.29 13.74 9.43
C LEU A 7 3.00 15.10 9.57
N PRO A 8 4.34 15.15 9.61
CA PRO A 8 5.07 16.40 9.60
C PRO A 8 4.75 17.26 8.37
N SER A 9 4.93 18.58 8.49
CA SER A 9 4.74 19.51 7.38
C SER A 9 5.57 19.11 6.15
N GLY A 10 4.94 19.14 4.97
CA GLY A 10 5.56 18.76 3.70
C GLY A 10 5.70 17.26 3.44
N VAL A 11 5.30 16.39 4.38
CA VAL A 11 5.23 14.93 4.21
C VAL A 11 3.79 14.53 3.89
N TYR A 12 3.60 13.68 2.87
CA TYR A 12 2.29 13.16 2.51
C TYR A 12 2.30 11.64 2.30
N ASP A 13 1.13 11.02 2.45
CA ASP A 13 0.89 9.60 2.15
C ASP A 13 0.60 9.44 0.64
N LEU A 14 1.36 8.59 -0.03
CA LEU A 14 1.29 8.41 -1.48
C LEU A 14 -0.04 7.82 -1.94
N TRP A 15 -0.63 6.87 -1.20
CA TRP A 15 -1.94 6.31 -1.55
C TRP A 15 -3.03 7.37 -1.47
N ILE A 16 -2.92 8.28 -0.47
CA ILE A 16 -3.83 9.42 -0.36
C ILE A 16 -3.64 10.39 -1.54
N ALA A 17 -2.40 10.74 -1.87
CA ALA A 17 -2.09 11.63 -2.98
C ALA A 17 -2.50 11.07 -4.35
N CYS A 18 -2.44 9.75 -4.54
CA CYS A 18 -2.92 9.06 -5.74
C CYS A 18 -4.43 8.74 -5.71
N GLY A 19 -5.22 9.48 -4.94
CA GLY A 19 -6.69 9.46 -5.02
C GLY A 19 -7.38 8.38 -4.18
N ARG A 20 -6.69 7.74 -3.23
CA ARG A 20 -7.30 6.81 -2.25
C ARG A 20 -8.06 5.64 -2.89
N ARG A 21 -7.56 5.12 -4.01
CA ARG A 21 -8.19 4.03 -4.77
C ARG A 21 -8.42 2.80 -3.88
N LYS A 22 -9.64 2.27 -3.90
CA LYS A 22 -10.06 1.18 -2.99
C LYS A 22 -9.41 -0.15 -3.36
N GLU A 23 -9.12 -0.33 -4.65
CA GLU A 23 -8.54 -1.54 -5.25
C GLU A 23 -7.13 -1.83 -4.71
N CYS A 24 -6.43 -0.80 -4.24
CA CYS A 24 -5.10 -0.87 -3.65
C CYS A 24 -5.04 -0.34 -2.20
N ALA A 25 -6.17 -0.30 -1.49
CA ALA A 25 -6.22 0.23 -0.13
C ALA A 25 -5.63 -0.71 0.93
N TYR A 26 -5.70 -2.03 0.73
CA TYR A 26 -5.21 -3.02 1.69
C TYR A 26 -4.02 -3.77 1.12
N THR A 27 -2.88 -3.68 1.81
CA THR A 27 -1.64 -4.38 1.44
C THR A 27 -1.52 -5.70 2.18
N PHE A 28 -2.24 -5.86 3.29
CA PHE A 28 -2.48 -7.12 3.96
C PHE A 28 -3.98 -7.40 3.94
N ASP A 29 -4.41 -8.48 3.30
CA ASP A 29 -5.84 -8.78 3.10
C ASP A 29 -6.12 -10.28 3.16
N MET A 30 -6.51 -10.77 4.34
CA MET A 30 -6.85 -12.18 4.55
C MET A 30 -8.18 -12.61 3.91
N THR A 31 -8.91 -11.71 3.25
CA THR A 31 -10.07 -12.07 2.42
C THR A 31 -9.66 -12.42 0.99
N ARG A 32 -8.45 -12.03 0.57
CA ARG A 32 -7.92 -12.24 -0.78
C ARG A 32 -6.62 -13.04 -0.81
N ASN A 33 -5.89 -13.07 0.31
CA ASN A 33 -4.64 -13.80 0.50
C ASN A 33 -4.84 -14.88 1.58
N ASP A 34 -4.54 -16.13 1.24
CA ASP A 34 -4.71 -17.30 2.11
C ASP A 34 -3.37 -17.95 2.51
N ASN A 35 -2.25 -17.26 2.33
CA ASN A 35 -0.95 -17.74 2.80
C ASN A 35 -0.92 -17.92 4.32
N LEU A 36 -1.69 -17.10 5.06
CA LEU A 36 -1.89 -17.24 6.49
C LEU A 36 -3.34 -17.65 6.79
N ILE A 37 -3.51 -18.51 7.78
CA ILE A 37 -4.81 -19.02 8.20
C ILE A 37 -5.08 -18.61 9.64
N ILE A 38 -6.17 -17.87 9.85
CA ILE A 38 -6.71 -17.57 11.17
C ILE A 38 -8.11 -18.18 11.28
N ASN A 39 -8.33 -18.98 12.32
CA ASN A 39 -9.62 -19.61 12.63
C ASN A 39 -10.56 -18.63 13.35
N ALA A 40 -10.94 -17.56 12.65
CA ALA A 40 -11.89 -16.56 13.12
C ALA A 40 -12.89 -16.21 12.00
N LYS A 41 -14.11 -15.82 12.39
CA LYS A 41 -15.14 -15.32 11.46
C LYS A 41 -14.71 -14.03 10.77
N PHE A 42 -13.99 -13.18 11.48
CA PHE A 42 -13.44 -11.94 10.94
C PHE A 42 -12.08 -12.21 10.27
N LYS A 43 -11.91 -11.69 9.06
CA LYS A 43 -10.66 -11.74 8.31
C LYS A 43 -10.08 -10.32 8.24
N PRO A 44 -8.93 -10.06 8.86
CA PRO A 44 -8.35 -8.72 8.92
C PRO A 44 -7.90 -8.23 7.54
N ARG A 45 -8.03 -6.92 7.36
CA ARG A 45 -7.54 -6.19 6.19
C ARG A 45 -6.93 -4.89 6.65
N CYS A 46 -5.66 -4.69 6.34
CA CYS A 46 -4.85 -3.59 6.86
C CYS A 46 -4.02 -2.95 5.74
N ARG A 47 -3.79 -1.65 5.89
CA ARG A 47 -2.82 -0.89 5.07
C ARG A 47 -1.54 -0.70 5.89
N PHE A 48 -0.86 -1.82 6.13
CA PHE A 48 0.37 -1.86 6.91
C PHE A 48 1.52 -1.24 6.13
N ASP A 49 1.62 -1.56 4.84
CA ASP A 49 2.63 -1.03 3.94
C ASP A 49 2.18 0.33 3.42
N ARG A 50 3.06 1.33 3.54
CA ARG A 50 2.78 2.71 3.18
C ARG A 50 4.03 3.36 2.60
N VAL A 51 3.83 4.33 1.71
CA VAL A 51 4.89 5.17 1.19
C VAL A 51 4.58 6.60 1.60
N TYR A 52 5.49 7.21 2.36
CA TYR A 52 5.44 8.63 2.70
C TYR A 52 6.49 9.38 1.91
N VAL A 53 6.10 10.52 1.34
CA VAL A 53 6.97 11.30 0.46
C VAL A 53 7.07 12.71 1.00
N ARG A 54 8.28 13.25 0.99
CA ARG A 54 8.56 14.67 1.23
C ARG A 54 9.18 15.25 -0.03
N HIS A 55 8.63 16.36 -0.51
CA HIS A 55 9.20 17.02 -1.67
C HIS A 55 10.53 17.70 -1.34
N SER A 56 11.44 17.70 -2.32
CA SER A 56 12.57 18.63 -2.36
C SER A 56 12.06 20.06 -2.57
N SER A 57 12.93 21.05 -2.33
CA SER A 57 12.71 22.44 -2.70
C SER A 57 13.85 22.89 -3.61
N PRO A 58 13.62 23.09 -4.93
CA PRO A 58 12.34 23.03 -5.64
C PRO A 58 11.79 21.59 -5.75
N ARG A 59 10.48 21.47 -5.99
CA ARG A 59 9.83 20.18 -6.24
C ARG A 59 10.35 19.59 -7.55
N GLN A 60 10.65 18.29 -7.51
CA GLN A 60 11.21 17.57 -8.67
C GLN A 60 10.46 16.28 -8.99
N LEU A 61 9.49 15.87 -8.17
CA LEU A 61 8.81 14.58 -8.33
C LEU A 61 7.31 14.74 -8.17
N LYS A 62 6.57 14.25 -9.17
CA LYS A 62 5.12 14.18 -9.18
C LYS A 62 4.67 12.72 -9.09
N PRO A 63 3.87 12.34 -8.09
CA PRO A 63 3.34 10.98 -8.01
C PRO A 63 2.25 10.77 -9.07
N LEU A 64 2.39 9.71 -9.87
CA LEU A 64 1.43 9.36 -10.92
C LEU A 64 0.62 8.10 -10.60
N TYR A 65 1.22 7.14 -9.93
CA TYR A 65 0.61 5.84 -9.70
C TYR A 65 0.97 5.24 -8.35
N PHE A 66 -0.01 4.59 -7.74
CA PHE A 66 0.12 3.71 -6.58
C PHE A 66 -0.77 2.49 -6.79
N GLY A 67 -0.20 1.29 -6.84
CA GLY A 67 -0.94 0.04 -7.04
C GLY A 67 -0.31 -1.14 -6.31
N LEU A 68 -0.98 -2.28 -6.39
CA LEU A 68 -0.51 -3.53 -5.78
C LEU A 68 0.11 -4.45 -6.82
N ILE A 69 1.13 -5.20 -6.41
CA ILE A 69 1.79 -6.27 -7.18
C ILE A 69 1.88 -7.56 -6.35
N GLY A 70 2.27 -8.65 -6.99
CA GLY A 70 2.31 -9.97 -6.35
C GLY A 70 0.93 -10.57 -6.13
N LEU A 71 -0.06 -10.17 -6.92
CA LEU A 71 -1.46 -10.62 -6.84
C LEU A 71 -1.70 -11.98 -7.51
N GLU A 72 -0.68 -12.54 -8.15
CA GLU A 72 -0.77 -13.83 -8.84
C GLU A 72 -0.22 -14.95 -7.98
N ARG A 73 -0.88 -16.11 -8.03
CA ARG A 73 -0.40 -17.29 -7.32
C ARG A 73 0.78 -17.92 -8.07
N LEU A 74 1.75 -18.37 -7.30
CA LEU A 74 2.89 -19.11 -7.77
C LEU A 74 2.54 -20.60 -7.90
N TYR A 75 2.96 -21.20 -9.01
CA TYR A 75 2.89 -22.65 -9.21
C TYR A 75 4.25 -23.28 -8.92
N PRO A 76 4.30 -24.54 -8.42
CA PRO A 76 3.17 -25.44 -8.18
C PRO A 76 2.49 -25.26 -6.81
N HIS A 77 3.09 -24.47 -5.91
CA HIS A 77 2.70 -24.39 -4.50
C HIS A 77 1.34 -23.71 -4.24
N ARG A 78 0.75 -23.08 -5.26
CA ARG A 78 -0.54 -22.37 -5.23
C ARG A 78 -0.65 -21.30 -4.13
N CYS A 79 0.47 -20.79 -3.63
CA CYS A 79 0.52 -19.68 -2.69
C CYS A 79 0.75 -18.36 -3.42
N PHE A 80 0.49 -17.24 -2.76
CA PHE A 80 0.97 -15.94 -3.21
C PHE A 80 2.45 -15.77 -2.85
N PRO A 81 3.19 -14.85 -3.48
CA PRO A 81 4.60 -14.58 -3.15
C PRO A 81 4.84 -14.22 -1.68
N SER A 82 3.86 -13.58 -1.04
CA SER A 82 3.85 -13.21 0.38
C SER A 82 2.40 -13.13 0.87
N ASP A 83 2.21 -13.12 2.19
CA ASP A 83 0.95 -12.74 2.85
C ASP A 83 0.62 -11.24 2.73
N HIS A 84 1.61 -10.42 2.34
CA HIS A 84 1.46 -9.03 1.92
C HIS A 84 1.49 -8.89 0.40
N TRP A 85 0.73 -7.91 -0.11
CA TRP A 85 0.86 -7.39 -1.46
C TRP A 85 1.95 -6.33 -1.52
N GLY A 86 2.82 -6.41 -2.53
CA GLY A 86 3.81 -5.38 -2.76
C GLY A 86 3.17 -4.09 -3.29
N ILE A 87 3.79 -2.94 -3.02
CA ILE A 87 3.39 -1.65 -3.59
C ILE A 87 4.24 -1.36 -4.82
N LEU A 88 3.60 -1.05 -5.94
CA LEU A 88 4.24 -0.48 -7.12
C LEU A 88 3.83 0.98 -7.26
N SER A 89 4.81 1.86 -7.38
CA SER A 89 4.59 3.30 -7.52
C SER A 89 5.36 3.87 -8.70
N HIS A 90 4.79 4.89 -9.35
CA HIS A 90 5.42 5.63 -10.44
C HIS A 90 5.43 7.12 -10.11
N PHE A 91 6.59 7.73 -10.25
CA PHE A 91 6.81 9.16 -10.15
C PHE A 91 7.37 9.68 -11.46
N GLU A 92 6.91 10.86 -11.87
CA GLU A 92 7.46 11.62 -12.98
C GLU A 92 8.39 12.70 -12.43
N MET A 93 9.52 12.94 -13.11
CA MET A 93 10.36 14.09 -12.79
C MET A 93 9.71 15.36 -13.34
N GLU A 94 9.58 16.38 -12.49
CA GLU A 94 9.13 17.72 -12.89
C GLU A 94 10.26 18.51 -13.56
#